data_AF-A0A7C7JWK6-F1
#
_entry.id   AF-A0A7C7JWK6-F1
#
_cell.length_a   1.000
_cell.length_b   1.000
_cell.length_c   1.000
_cell.angle_alpha   90.00
_cell.angle_beta   90.00
_cell.angle_gamma   90.00
#
_symmetry.space_group_name_H-M   'P 1'
#
loop_
_entity.id
_entity.type
_entity.pdbx_description
1 polymer ?
#
loop_
_entity_poly.entity_id
_entity_poly.type
_entity_poly.pdbx_seq_one_letter_code
_entity_poly.pdbx_strand_id
1 'polypeptide(L)'
;MLIKKLFFVFAILPIFALAQHTVKGKFPNTDDFKFAFLYQVTTQTSKFVNNAEIKEDGTFTFTLDKNQPTGTYRIVYNQPQDQYNFDFLYNNEDIKLTYDFDDGLTFIKSEENKLWNSYN
;
A
#
# COMPACT_ATOMS: atom_id res chain seq x y z
N MET A 1 -46.71 -3.22 -2.96
CA MET A 1 -45.85 -4.42 -2.85
C MET A 1 -44.50 -4.27 -3.56
N LEU A 2 -44.43 -3.63 -4.73
CA LEU A 2 -43.18 -3.36 -5.49
C LEU A 2 -42.19 -2.40 -4.78
N ILE A 3 -42.68 -1.33 -4.15
CA ILE A 3 -41.83 -0.36 -3.40
C ILE A 3 -41.09 -1.00 -2.21
N LYS A 4 -41.72 -1.94 -1.50
CA LYS A 4 -41.07 -2.68 -0.40
C LYS A 4 -39.94 -3.59 -0.89
N LYS A 5 -40.05 -4.15 -2.10
CA LYS A 5 -39.00 -4.96 -2.74
C LYS A 5 -37.85 -4.09 -3.25
N LEU A 6 -38.14 -2.89 -3.76
CA LEU A 6 -37.12 -1.95 -4.23
C LEU A 6 -36.30 -1.35 -3.08
N PHE A 7 -36.93 -1.09 -1.93
CA PHE A 7 -36.22 -0.69 -0.70
C PHE A 7 -35.19 -1.73 -0.25
N PHE A 8 -35.52 -3.01 -0.42
CA PHE A 8 -34.62 -4.10 -0.08
C PHE A 8 -33.36 -4.13 -0.96
N VAL A 9 -33.47 -3.79 -2.25
CA VAL A 9 -32.33 -3.72 -3.18
C VAL A 9 -31.39 -2.55 -2.84
N PHE A 10 -31.94 -1.40 -2.41
CA PHE A 10 -31.14 -0.25 -2.00
C PHE A 10 -30.39 -0.50 -0.67
N ALA A 11 -30.96 -1.33 0.22
CA ALA A 11 -30.35 -1.66 1.51
C ALA A 11 -29.08 -2.53 1.39
N ILE A 12 -28.91 -3.29 0.31
CA ILE A 12 -27.74 -4.18 0.08
C ILE A 12 -26.61 -3.51 -0.71
N LEU A 13 -26.88 -2.37 -1.36
CA LEU A 13 -25.92 -1.64 -2.18
C LEU A 13 -24.65 -1.14 -1.43
N PRO A 14 -24.72 -0.63 -0.18
CA PRO A 14 -23.54 -0.05 0.47
C PRO A 14 -22.47 -1.08 0.88
N ILE A 15 -22.79 -2.38 0.88
CA ILE A 15 -21.87 -3.43 1.34
C ILE A 15 -20.71 -3.67 0.35
N PHE A 16 -20.88 -3.30 -0.93
CA PHE A 16 -19.88 -3.56 -1.96
C PHE A 16 -18.82 -2.46 -2.13
N ALA A 17 -19.03 -1.29 -1.52
CA ALA A 17 -18.19 -0.10 -1.73
C ALA A 17 -16.91 -0.03 -0.88
N LEU A 18 -16.67 -1.01 0.01
CA LEU A 18 -15.67 -0.89 1.09
C LEU A 18 -14.28 -1.48 0.81
N ALA A 19 -13.97 -1.93 -0.41
CA ALA A 19 -12.88 -2.90 -0.59
C ALA A 19 -11.66 -2.41 -1.40
N GLN A 20 -11.47 -1.10 -1.58
CA GLN A 20 -10.27 -0.57 -2.23
C GLN A 20 -9.33 0.02 -1.18
N HIS A 21 -8.29 -0.72 -0.84
CA HIS A 21 -7.26 -0.30 0.10
C HIS A 21 -6.17 0.51 -0.60
N THR A 22 -5.53 1.39 0.17
CA THR A 22 -4.45 2.25 -0.34
C THR A 22 -3.16 2.07 0.46
N VAL A 23 -2.03 2.12 -0.25
CA VAL A 23 -0.70 2.26 0.36
C VAL A 23 -0.20 3.65 0.01
N LYS A 24 -0.09 4.51 1.02
CA LYS A 24 0.38 5.89 0.87
C LYS A 24 1.73 6.01 1.53
N GLY A 25 2.69 6.61 0.84
CA GLY A 25 4.00 6.85 1.41
C GLY A 25 4.48 8.27 1.15
N LYS A 26 5.52 8.64 1.90
CA LYS A 26 6.25 9.88 1.73
C LYS A 26 7.75 9.60 1.84
N PHE A 27 8.51 10.11 0.89
CA PHE A 27 9.95 10.27 1.02
C PHE A 27 10.20 11.74 1.44
N PRO A 28 10.69 12.04 2.65
CA PRO A 28 10.98 13.41 3.06
C PRO A 28 12.12 14.03 2.25
N ASN A 29 13.09 13.20 1.84
CA ASN A 29 14.27 13.56 1.06
C ASN A 29 14.08 13.02 -0.37
N THR A 30 13.72 13.90 -1.31
CA THR A 30 13.06 13.51 -2.58
C THR A 30 13.91 13.62 -3.83
N ASP A 31 15.11 14.18 -3.73
CA ASP A 31 15.71 14.93 -4.84
C ASP A 31 15.96 14.12 -6.13
N ASP A 32 15.89 12.79 -6.09
CA ASP A 32 16.16 11.94 -7.27
C ASP A 32 15.07 10.91 -7.64
N PHE A 33 13.93 10.83 -6.93
CA PHE A 33 12.97 9.74 -7.15
C PHE A 33 11.72 10.16 -7.92
N LYS A 34 11.49 9.53 -9.07
CA LYS A 34 10.33 9.82 -9.94
C LYS A 34 9.18 8.82 -9.77
N PHE A 35 9.51 7.56 -9.50
CA PHE A 35 8.53 6.49 -9.43
C PHE A 35 8.83 5.54 -8.28
N ALA A 36 7.76 5.07 -7.64
CA ALA A 36 7.79 3.93 -6.74
C ALA A 36 7.11 2.74 -7.42
N PHE A 37 7.72 1.57 -7.36
CA PHE A 37 7.20 0.32 -7.90
C PHE A 37 6.83 -0.61 -6.76
N LEU A 38 5.63 -1.17 -6.82
CA LEU A 38 5.11 -2.11 -5.83
C LEU A 38 5.16 -3.53 -6.38
N TYR A 39 5.78 -4.41 -5.60
CA TYR A 39 5.83 -5.84 -5.87
C TYR A 39 5.25 -6.63 -4.71
N GLN A 40 4.62 -7.76 -5.00
CA GLN A 40 4.28 -8.78 -4.03
C GLN A 40 5.45 -9.77 -3.92
N VAL A 41 5.97 -9.98 -2.72
CA VAL A 41 7.03 -10.94 -2.45
C VAL A 41 6.41 -12.35 -2.37
N THR A 42 6.93 -13.27 -3.16
CA THR A 42 6.51 -14.69 -3.17
C THR A 42 7.71 -15.58 -2.86
N THR A 43 7.47 -16.89 -2.65
CA THR A 43 8.54 -17.86 -2.35
C THR A 43 9.61 -17.98 -3.44
N GLN A 44 9.29 -17.61 -4.68
CA GLN A 44 10.19 -17.77 -5.83
C GLN A 44 10.70 -16.44 -6.38
N THR A 45 9.90 -15.36 -6.30
CA THR A 45 10.21 -14.07 -6.92
C THR A 45 9.35 -12.93 -6.36
N SER A 46 9.60 -11.70 -6.82
CA SER A 46 8.74 -10.54 -6.61
C SER A 46 7.84 -10.30 -7.82
N LYS A 47 6.52 -10.44 -7.64
CA LYS A 47 5.53 -10.22 -8.71
C LYS A 47 5.16 -8.75 -8.76
N PHE A 48 5.28 -8.10 -9.93
CA PHE A 48 4.84 -6.71 -10.10
C PHE A 48 3.33 -6.56 -9.82
N VAL A 49 2.98 -5.50 -9.10
CA VAL A 49 1.59 -5.19 -8.69
C VAL A 49 1.16 -3.86 -9.27
N ASN A 50 1.89 -2.78 -8.97
CA ASN A 50 1.51 -1.44 -9.40
C ASN A 50 2.73 -0.49 -9.41
N ASN A 51 2.58 0.69 -10.01
CA ASN A 51 3.55 1.78 -9.93
C ASN A 51 2.83 3.09 -9.53
N ALA A 52 3.56 4.01 -8.92
CA ALA A 52 3.07 5.32 -8.56
C ALA A 52 4.13 6.37 -8.86
N GLU A 53 3.71 7.50 -9.42
CA GLU A 53 4.56 8.69 -9.51
C GLU A 53 4.78 9.26 -8.10
N ILE A 54 6.03 9.65 -7.83
CA ILE A 54 6.40 10.37 -6.62
C ILE A 54 6.29 11.86 -6.95
N LYS A 55 5.44 12.55 -6.20
CA LYS A 55 5.20 13.98 -6.40
C LYS A 55 6.37 14.82 -5.88
N GLU A 56 6.38 16.10 -6.24
CA GLU A 56 7.36 17.08 -5.75
C GLU A 56 7.44 17.17 -4.21
N ASP A 57 6.34 16.89 -3.51
CA ASP A 57 6.31 16.86 -2.04
C ASP A 57 6.73 15.50 -1.43
N GLY A 58 7.23 14.59 -2.28
CA GLY A 58 7.69 13.25 -1.94
C GLY A 58 6.58 12.22 -1.71
N THR A 59 5.31 12.61 -1.88
CA THR A 59 4.19 11.71 -1.64
C THR A 59 3.90 10.82 -2.85
N PHE A 60 3.49 9.58 -2.56
CA PHE A 60 3.02 8.63 -3.55
C PHE A 60 1.83 7.85 -3.01
N THR A 61 1.04 7.25 -3.91
CA THR A 61 -0.11 6.43 -3.53
C THR A 61 -0.28 5.27 -4.50
N PHE A 62 -0.28 4.07 -3.97
CA PHE A 62 -0.76 2.88 -4.66
C PHE A 62 -2.20 2.62 -4.28
N THR A 63 -3.01 2.35 -5.30
CA THR A 63 -4.35 1.82 -5.14
C THR A 63 -4.29 0.32 -5.41
N LEU A 64 -4.75 -0.48 -4.45
CA LEU A 64 -4.71 -1.94 -4.55
C LEU A 64 -6.00 -2.47 -5.16
N ASP A 65 -5.89 -3.59 -5.86
CA ASP A 65 -7.06 -4.32 -6.36
C ASP A 65 -7.88 -4.88 -5.19
N LYS A 66 -9.19 -4.98 -5.38
CA LYS A 66 -10.12 -5.51 -4.37
C LYS A 66 -9.77 -6.92 -3.87
N ASN A 67 -9.14 -7.72 -4.73
CA ASN A 67 -8.74 -9.09 -4.43
C ASN A 67 -7.22 -9.21 -4.25
N GLN A 68 -6.54 -8.11 -3.93
CA GLN A 68 -5.10 -8.13 -3.70
C GLN A 68 -4.78 -9.09 -2.55
N PRO A 69 -3.94 -10.12 -2.76
CA PRO A 69 -3.63 -11.12 -1.74
C PRO A 69 -2.89 -10.50 -0.54
N THR A 70 -3.18 -10.99 0.66
CA THR A 70 -2.40 -10.63 1.85
C THR A 70 -0.99 -11.21 1.78
N GLY A 71 -0.03 -10.56 2.44
CA GLY A 71 1.35 -11.05 2.54
C GLY A 71 2.37 -9.93 2.55
N THR A 72 3.63 -10.27 2.24
CA THR A 72 4.73 -9.32 2.17
C THR A 72 4.79 -8.63 0.81
N TYR A 73 4.97 -7.32 0.84
CA TYR A 73 5.12 -6.47 -0.33
C TYR A 73 6.40 -5.68 -0.23
N ARG A 74 6.94 -5.32 -1.39
CA ARG A 74 8.17 -4.55 -1.54
C ARG A 74 7.90 -3.30 -2.35
N ILE A 75 8.31 -2.15 -1.82
CA ILE A 75 8.43 -0.92 -2.60
C ILE A 75 9.87 -0.80 -3.08
N VAL A 76 10.06 -0.60 -4.38
CA VAL A 76 11.35 -0.27 -5.00
C VAL A 76 11.26 1.15 -5.53
N TYR A 77 12.20 2.01 -5.14
CA TYR A 77 12.14 3.44 -5.46
C TYR A 77 13.36 3.96 -6.25
N ASN A 78 14.42 3.16 -6.40
CA ASN A 78 15.56 3.47 -7.28
C ASN A 78 16.33 2.20 -7.73
N GLN A 79 17.42 2.38 -8.49
CA GLN A 79 18.34 1.33 -8.90
C GLN A 79 19.70 1.42 -8.18
N PRO A 80 20.31 0.27 -7.78
CA PRO A 80 19.83 -1.08 -8.03
C PRO A 80 18.74 -1.52 -7.04
N GLN A 81 17.81 -2.37 -7.51
CA GLN A 81 16.58 -2.68 -6.77
C GLN A 81 16.81 -3.39 -5.44
N ASP A 82 17.92 -4.12 -5.29
CA ASP A 82 18.32 -4.83 -4.08
C ASP A 82 18.76 -3.88 -2.95
N GLN A 83 19.12 -2.63 -3.29
CA GLN A 83 19.54 -1.60 -2.32
C GLN A 83 18.43 -0.60 -2.03
N TYR A 84 17.65 -0.21 -3.05
CA TYR A 84 16.65 0.85 -2.93
C TYR A 84 15.24 0.30 -2.84
N ASN A 85 15.02 -0.51 -1.80
CA ASN A 85 13.75 -1.13 -1.51
C ASN A 85 13.51 -1.29 -0.02
N PHE A 86 12.25 -1.49 0.36
CA PHE A 86 11.87 -1.94 1.69
C PHE A 86 10.60 -2.79 1.63
N ASP A 87 10.45 -3.65 2.62
CA ASP A 87 9.33 -4.58 2.75
C ASP A 87 8.31 -4.11 3.79
N PHE A 88 7.05 -4.47 3.57
CA PHE A 88 5.96 -4.27 4.51
C PHE A 88 4.91 -5.38 4.36
N LEU A 89 4.08 -5.56 5.38
CA LEU A 89 2.97 -6.50 5.39
C LEU A 89 1.69 -5.83 4.92
N TYR A 90 0.91 -6.50 4.09
CA TYR A 90 -0.44 -6.09 3.71
C TYR A 90 -1.44 -7.16 4.16
N ASN A 91 -2.44 -6.75 4.95
CA ASN A 91 -3.48 -7.64 5.49
C ASN A 91 -4.92 -7.19 5.22
N ASN A 92 -5.16 -6.48 4.11
CA ASN A 92 -6.42 -5.78 3.84
C ASN A 92 -6.66 -4.58 4.77
N GLU A 93 -5.60 -3.81 5.01
CA GLU A 93 -5.69 -2.51 5.67
C GLU A 93 -5.11 -1.40 4.78
N ASP A 94 -5.53 -0.16 5.06
CA ASP A 94 -4.82 0.99 4.52
C ASP A 94 -3.48 1.18 5.23
N ILE A 95 -2.46 1.46 4.44
CA ILE A 95 -1.11 1.69 4.94
C ILE A 95 -0.73 3.15 4.68
N LYS A 96 -0.21 3.80 5.71
CA LYS A 96 0.49 5.08 5.60
C LYS A 96 1.88 4.94 6.20
N LEU A 97 2.89 5.23 5.41
CA LEU A 97 4.29 5.11 5.82
C LEU A 97 5.10 6.35 5.43
N THR A 98 6.28 6.47 6.01
CA THR A 98 7.31 7.43 5.63
C THR A 98 8.62 6.67 5.61
N TYR A 99 9.44 6.92 4.58
CA TYR A 99 10.76 6.35 4.48
C TYR A 99 11.77 7.49 4.43
N ASP A 100 12.55 7.61 5.50
CA ASP A 100 13.66 8.54 5.60
C ASP A 100 14.99 7.76 5.47
N PHE A 101 16.04 8.39 4.97
CA PHE A 101 17.35 7.71 4.84
C PHE A 101 18.09 7.61 6.17
N ASP A 102 17.84 8.56 7.08
CA ASP A 102 18.46 8.59 8.39
C ASP A 102 17.65 7.73 9.38
N ASP A 103 16.32 7.85 9.35
CA ASP A 103 15.42 7.18 10.31
C ASP A 103 14.80 5.86 9.78
N GLY A 104 14.95 5.56 8.49
CA GLY A 104 14.40 4.35 7.87
C GLY A 104 12.88 4.36 7.70
N LEU A 105 12.29 3.16 7.67
CA LEU A 105 10.86 2.95 7.44
C LEU A 105 10.04 3.16 8.72
N THR A 106 9.10 4.10 8.68
CA THR A 106 8.16 4.38 9.77
C THR A 106 6.71 4.23 9.31
N PHE A 107 5.87 3.58 10.13
CA PHE A 107 4.44 3.40 9.85
C PHE A 107 3.58 4.37 10.65
N ILE A 108 2.87 5.27 9.94
CA ILE A 108 1.90 6.22 10.50
C ILE A 108 0.54 5.52 10.70
N LYS A 109 0.12 4.73 9.72
CA LYS A 109 -1.11 3.91 9.74
C LYS A 109 -0.78 2.51 9.25
N SER A 110 -0.95 1.53 10.13
CA SER A 110 -0.89 0.07 9.89
C SER A 110 -0.57 -0.54 11.25
N GLU A 111 -1.54 -1.17 11.91
CA GLU A 111 -1.29 -1.69 13.26
C GLU A 111 -0.41 -2.94 13.21
N GLU A 112 -0.57 -3.77 12.18
CA GLU A 112 0.28 -4.95 12.01
C GLU A 112 1.74 -4.58 11.73
N ASN A 113 2.01 -3.62 10.85
CA ASN A 113 3.39 -3.24 10.58
C ASN A 113 4.04 -2.51 11.76
N LYS A 114 3.29 -1.72 12.53
CA LYS A 114 3.81 -1.13 13.78
C LYS A 114 4.21 -2.20 14.78
N LEU A 115 3.38 -3.23 14.96
CA LEU A 115 3.70 -4.37 15.81
C LEU A 115 4.91 -5.14 15.26
N TRP A 116 4.93 -5.44 13.97
CA TRP A 116 6.05 -6.14 13.34
C TRP A 116 7.38 -5.38 13.50
N ASN A 117 7.36 -4.05 13.37
CA ASN A 117 8.56 -3.21 13.52
C ASN A 117 9.00 -3.05 14.98
N SER A 118 8.13 -3.29 15.98
CA SER A 118 8.51 -3.17 17.39
C SER A 118 9.26 -4.39 17.93
N TYR A 119 9.29 -5.50 17.18
CA TYR A 119 9.94 -6.75 17.56
C TYR A 119 11.19 -7.08 16.72
N ASN A 120 11.51 -6.26 15.72
CA ASN A 120 12.73 -6.36 14.90
C ASN A 120 13.66 -5.20 15.20
#